data_AF-A0A170XZG4-F1
#
_entry.id   AF-A0A170XZG4-F1
#
_cell.length_a   1.000
_cell.length_b   1.000
_cell.length_c   1.000
_cell.angle_alpha   90.00
_cell.angle_beta   90.00
_cell.angle_gamma   90.00
#
_symmetry.space_group_name_H-M   'P 1'
#
loop_
_entity.id
_entity.type
_entity.pdbx_description
1 polymer ?
#
loop_
_entity_poly.entity_id
_entity_poly.type
_entity_poly.pdbx_seq_one_letter_code
_entity_poly.pdbx_strand_id
1 'polypeptide(L)'
;SLERFTEWKEISDMVTSLRIPENVQSPSAELRDSEKSYERFKYIVNLYKEQPHLLDPYLEQILDEIISIVRSDDISVKRKHQAFQYMQLISNVRGFKKVVQHLPHAAADLEPVLTMLEIQDENDISLWETRYCLLLWLSIIVKIPFHMSRLDDVGISEEKKILNRLVEICKKYIMVGDVCKDACAFLISHFLTRQDTKENIYLNLLIGLRIG
;
A
#
# COMPACT_ATOMS: atom_id res chain seq x y z
N SER A 1 -21.27 -19.28 -15.68
CA SER A 1 -19.94 -18.68 -15.83
C SER A 1 -20.13 -17.21 -16.07
N LEU A 2 -19.34 -16.35 -15.44
CA LEU A 2 -19.31 -14.93 -15.79
C LEU A 2 -18.51 -14.80 -17.10
N GLU A 3 -18.86 -13.83 -17.93
CA GLU A 3 -18.17 -13.58 -19.21
C GLU A 3 -17.37 -12.28 -19.19
N ARG A 4 -17.75 -11.34 -18.32
CA ARG A 4 -17.13 -10.02 -18.18
C ARG A 4 -17.38 -9.47 -16.78
N PHE A 5 -16.54 -8.53 -16.35
CA PHE A 5 -16.80 -7.73 -15.16
C PHE A 5 -17.90 -6.70 -15.46
N THR A 6 -19.14 -6.96 -15.06
CA THR A 6 -20.30 -6.08 -15.36
C THR A 6 -20.43 -4.90 -14.41
N GLU A 7 -20.04 -5.07 -13.14
CA GLU A 7 -20.16 -4.07 -12.07
C GLU A 7 -18.96 -3.11 -12.01
N TRP A 8 -18.08 -3.12 -13.02
CA TRP A 8 -16.87 -2.28 -13.03
C TRP A 8 -17.18 -0.78 -12.86
N LYS A 9 -18.31 -0.31 -13.40
CA LYS A 9 -18.78 1.07 -13.24
C LYS A 9 -19.14 1.37 -11.80
N GLU A 10 -19.91 0.49 -11.15
CA GLU A 10 -20.28 0.63 -9.75
C GLU A 10 -19.02 0.69 -8.87
N ILE A 11 -18.05 -0.19 -9.12
CA ILE A 11 -16.76 -0.17 -8.41
C ILE A 11 -15.99 1.12 -8.65
N SER A 12 -15.95 1.62 -9.89
CA SER A 12 -15.28 2.88 -10.23
C SER A 12 -15.96 4.08 -9.57
N ASP A 13 -17.30 4.10 -9.53
CA ASP A 13 -18.10 5.15 -8.89
C ASP A 13 -17.87 5.13 -7.36
N MET A 14 -17.79 3.95 -6.75
CA MET A 14 -17.48 3.80 -5.32
C MET A 14 -16.10 4.36 -4.97
N VAL A 15 -15.07 4.10 -5.79
CA VAL A 15 -13.74 4.69 -5.59
C VAL A 15 -13.81 6.22 -5.76
N THR A 16 -14.44 6.70 -6.84
CA THR A 16 -14.55 8.15 -7.13
C THR A 16 -15.32 8.89 -6.03
N SER A 17 -16.31 8.23 -5.42
CA SER A 17 -17.11 8.81 -4.32
C SER A 17 -16.26 9.18 -3.09
N LEU A 18 -15.07 8.60 -2.93
CA LEU A 18 -14.16 8.95 -1.84
C LEU A 18 -13.61 10.38 -1.93
N ARG A 19 -13.74 11.03 -3.09
CA ARG A 19 -13.42 12.46 -3.28
C ARG A 19 -14.48 13.40 -2.72
N ILE A 20 -15.68 12.89 -2.44
CA ILE A 20 -16.75 13.71 -1.90
C ILE A 20 -16.41 14.08 -0.46
N PRO A 21 -16.45 15.38 -0.09
CA PRO A 21 -16.16 15.83 1.27
C PRO A 21 -17.02 15.14 2.31
N GLU A 22 -16.43 14.91 3.48
CA GLU A 22 -17.13 14.34 4.63
C GLU A 22 -18.25 15.30 5.11
N ASN A 23 -19.42 14.73 5.37
CA ASN A 23 -20.51 15.37 6.09
C ASN A 23 -20.23 15.37 7.59
N VAL A 24 -19.50 16.39 8.03
CA VAL A 24 -19.11 16.63 9.43
C VAL A 24 -20.31 16.69 10.39
N GLN A 25 -21.52 16.96 9.89
CA GLN A 25 -22.72 17.10 10.72
C GLN A 25 -23.29 15.74 11.18
N SER A 26 -22.90 14.61 10.57
CA SER A 26 -23.38 13.29 10.97
C SER A 26 -22.32 12.18 10.88
N PRO A 27 -21.31 12.17 11.77
CA PRO A 27 -20.21 11.21 11.72
C PRO A 27 -20.66 9.74 11.79
N SER A 28 -21.75 9.46 12.52
CA SER A 28 -22.30 8.10 12.62
C SER A 28 -22.94 7.61 11.31
N ALA A 29 -23.52 8.51 10.50
CA ALA A 29 -24.04 8.15 9.19
C ALA A 29 -22.90 7.81 8.24
N GLU A 30 -21.82 8.61 8.28
CA GLU A 30 -20.66 8.36 7.43
C GLU A 30 -19.96 7.04 7.72
N LEU A 31 -19.82 6.68 9.00
CA LEU A 31 -19.26 5.38 9.38
C LEU A 31 -20.10 4.23 8.79
N ARG A 32 -21.42 4.28 8.98
CA ARG A 32 -22.33 3.27 8.40
C ARG A 32 -22.25 3.22 6.88
N ASP A 33 -22.13 4.37 6.22
CA ASP A 33 -22.06 4.44 4.75
C ASP A 33 -20.71 3.93 4.24
N SER A 34 -19.61 4.18 4.95
CA SER A 34 -18.30 3.59 4.64
C SER A 34 -18.29 2.07 4.81
N GLU A 35 -18.87 1.54 5.90
CA GLU A 35 -18.99 0.09 6.14
C GLU A 35 -19.85 -0.58 5.06
N LYS A 36 -21.01 0.01 4.71
CA LYS A 36 -21.86 -0.48 3.61
C LYS A 36 -21.12 -0.48 2.29
N SER A 37 -20.40 0.58 1.99
CA SER A 37 -19.62 0.69 0.75
C SER A 37 -18.49 -0.33 0.74
N TYR A 38 -17.80 -0.56 1.85
CA TYR A 38 -16.80 -1.61 1.98
C TYR A 38 -17.39 -3.01 1.71
N GLU A 39 -18.47 -3.37 2.39
CA GLU A 39 -19.11 -4.68 2.21
C GLU A 39 -19.68 -4.88 0.81
N ARG A 40 -20.22 -3.82 0.19
CA ARG A 40 -20.68 -3.88 -1.20
C ARG A 40 -19.53 -4.09 -2.18
N PHE A 41 -18.43 -3.35 -2.01
CA PHE A 41 -17.24 -3.48 -2.85
C PHE A 41 -16.68 -4.90 -2.75
N LYS A 42 -16.52 -5.38 -1.52
CA LYS A 42 -16.06 -6.75 -1.19
C LYS A 42 -16.96 -7.81 -1.80
N TYR A 43 -18.28 -7.65 -1.69
CA TYR A 43 -19.24 -8.55 -2.31
C TYR A 43 -19.01 -8.64 -3.82
N ILE A 44 -18.96 -7.49 -4.51
CA ILE A 44 -18.79 -7.42 -5.97
C ILE A 44 -17.50 -8.11 -6.41
N VAL A 45 -16.34 -7.72 -5.86
CA VAL A 45 -15.06 -8.30 -6.29
C VAL A 45 -15.00 -9.81 -6.00
N ASN A 46 -15.64 -10.27 -4.92
CA ASN A 46 -15.67 -11.70 -4.59
C ASN A 46 -16.49 -12.55 -5.58
N LEU A 47 -17.42 -11.97 -6.33
CA LEU A 47 -18.13 -12.68 -7.42
C LEU A 47 -17.16 -13.19 -8.49
N TYR A 48 -16.01 -12.53 -8.64
CA TYR A 48 -15.01 -12.82 -9.65
C TYR A 48 -13.87 -13.71 -9.15
N LYS A 49 -13.94 -14.25 -7.92
CA LYS A 49 -12.87 -15.09 -7.35
C LYS A 49 -12.50 -16.30 -8.18
N GLU A 50 -13.46 -16.95 -8.83
CA GLU A 50 -13.22 -18.12 -9.69
C GLU A 50 -12.61 -17.74 -11.05
N GLN A 51 -12.81 -16.49 -11.49
CA GLN A 51 -12.34 -15.97 -12.78
C GLN A 51 -11.75 -14.55 -12.63
N PRO A 52 -10.67 -14.40 -11.83
CA PRO A 52 -10.19 -13.08 -11.42
C PRO A 52 -9.57 -12.26 -12.55
N HIS A 53 -9.18 -12.92 -13.65
CA HIS A 53 -8.68 -12.26 -14.86
C HIS A 53 -9.73 -11.37 -15.55
N LEU A 54 -11.02 -11.55 -15.24
CA LEU A 54 -12.09 -10.68 -15.74
C LEU A 54 -11.97 -9.23 -15.22
N LEU A 55 -11.21 -9.01 -14.15
CA LEU A 55 -10.93 -7.67 -13.62
C LEU A 55 -9.91 -6.91 -14.47
N ASP A 56 -8.99 -7.62 -15.14
CA ASP A 56 -7.80 -7.06 -15.82
C ASP A 56 -8.08 -5.85 -16.73
N PRO A 57 -9.14 -5.83 -17.56
CA PRO A 57 -9.42 -4.71 -18.44
C PRO A 57 -9.70 -3.38 -17.73
N TYR A 58 -10.03 -3.42 -16.44
CA TYR A 58 -10.43 -2.24 -15.66
C TYR A 58 -9.48 -1.94 -14.49
N LEU A 59 -8.50 -2.82 -14.23
CA LEU A 59 -7.59 -2.68 -13.09
C LEU A 59 -6.79 -1.38 -13.14
N GLU A 60 -6.23 -1.04 -14.30
CA GLU A 60 -5.41 0.16 -14.48
C GLU A 60 -6.19 1.41 -14.07
N GLN A 61 -7.36 1.63 -14.67
CA GLN A 61 -8.21 2.78 -14.35
C GLN A 61 -8.61 2.84 -12.86
N ILE A 62 -9.02 1.72 -12.26
CA ILE A 62 -9.46 1.67 -10.87
C ILE A 62 -8.29 1.95 -9.92
N LEU A 63 -7.12 1.35 -10.19
CA LEU A 63 -5.94 1.52 -9.36
C LEU A 63 -5.35 2.93 -9.50
N ASP A 64 -5.32 3.50 -10.70
CA ASP A 64 -4.87 4.89 -10.91
C ASP A 64 -5.70 5.89 -10.12
N GLU A 65 -7.03 5.70 -10.08
CA GLU A 65 -7.91 6.55 -9.29
C GLU A 65 -7.67 6.38 -7.78
N ILE A 66 -7.49 5.15 -7.29
CA ILE A 66 -7.08 4.91 -5.90
C ILE A 66 -5.76 5.62 -5.58
N ILE A 67 -4.77 5.50 -6.46
CA ILE A 67 -3.45 6.15 -6.31
C ILE A 67 -3.58 7.66 -6.28
N SER A 68 -4.42 8.24 -7.13
CA SER A 68 -4.71 9.67 -7.14
C SER A 68 -5.32 10.14 -5.81
N ILE A 69 -6.26 9.37 -5.26
CA ILE A 69 -6.91 9.67 -3.98
C ILE A 69 -5.92 9.62 -2.81
N VAL A 70 -5.11 8.56 -2.70
CA VAL A 70 -4.17 8.41 -1.56
C VAL A 70 -3.06 9.46 -1.58
N ARG A 71 -2.67 9.93 -2.77
CA ARG A 71 -1.67 11.01 -2.95
C ARG A 71 -2.21 12.41 -2.75
N SER A 72 -3.52 12.61 -2.78
CA SER A 72 -4.13 13.93 -2.65
C SER A 72 -4.07 14.44 -1.22
N ASP A 73 -3.55 15.66 -1.00
CA ASP A 73 -3.51 16.27 0.34
C ASP A 73 -4.89 16.69 0.85
N ASP A 74 -5.82 16.99 -0.06
CA ASP A 74 -7.19 17.42 0.26
C ASP A 74 -8.11 16.28 0.74
N ILE A 75 -7.64 15.03 0.69
CA ILE A 75 -8.44 13.86 1.07
C ILE A 75 -8.12 13.44 2.50
N SER A 76 -9.15 13.21 3.31
CA SER A 76 -9.00 12.80 4.71
C SER A 76 -8.27 11.46 4.84
N VAL A 77 -7.55 11.27 5.96
CA VAL A 77 -6.87 9.99 6.28
C VAL A 77 -7.85 8.81 6.25
N LYS A 78 -9.09 9.02 6.71
CA LYS A 78 -10.15 8.00 6.70
C LYS A 78 -10.51 7.56 5.28
N ARG A 79 -10.67 8.51 4.34
CA ARG A 79 -10.95 8.20 2.93
C ARG A 79 -9.75 7.54 2.24
N LYS A 80 -8.53 7.98 2.54
CA LYS A 80 -7.31 7.31 2.06
C LYS A 80 -7.24 5.85 2.56
N HIS A 81 -7.55 5.62 3.83
CA HIS A 81 -7.63 4.26 4.37
C HIS A 81 -8.68 3.42 3.64
N GLN A 82 -9.89 3.95 3.40
CA GLN A 82 -10.92 3.25 2.63
C GLN A 82 -10.48 2.94 1.19
N ALA A 83 -9.69 3.82 0.56
CA ALA A 83 -9.10 3.56 -0.75
C ALA A 83 -8.08 2.39 -0.70
N PHE A 84 -7.25 2.33 0.35
CA PHE A 84 -6.36 1.17 0.57
C PHE A 84 -7.12 -0.12 0.86
N GLN A 85 -8.25 -0.07 1.58
CA GLN A 85 -9.12 -1.22 1.77
C GLN A 85 -9.63 -1.77 0.41
N TYR A 86 -10.04 -0.89 -0.51
CA TYR A 86 -10.41 -1.31 -1.87
C TYR A 86 -9.25 -1.93 -2.64
N MET A 87 -8.06 -1.34 -2.57
CA MET A 87 -6.85 -1.93 -3.18
C MET A 87 -6.51 -3.30 -2.59
N GLN A 88 -6.65 -3.48 -1.28
CA GLN A 88 -6.42 -4.75 -0.60
C GLN A 88 -7.41 -5.81 -1.07
N LEU A 89 -8.70 -5.46 -1.18
CA LEU A 89 -9.75 -6.37 -1.67
C LEU A 89 -9.47 -6.83 -3.10
N ILE A 90 -9.07 -5.90 -3.98
CA ILE A 90 -8.64 -6.23 -5.35
C ILE A 90 -7.41 -7.16 -5.31
N SER A 91 -6.43 -6.85 -4.46
CA SER A 91 -5.21 -7.67 -4.30
C SER A 91 -5.51 -9.09 -3.84
N ASN A 92 -6.52 -9.26 -2.98
CA ASN A 92 -6.95 -10.56 -2.48
C ASN A 92 -7.65 -11.41 -3.56
N VAL A 93 -8.47 -10.79 -4.41
CA VAL A 93 -9.18 -11.51 -5.48
C VAL A 93 -8.28 -11.74 -6.69
N ARG A 94 -7.61 -10.69 -7.16
CA ARG A 94 -6.81 -10.74 -8.39
C ARG A 94 -5.43 -11.35 -8.19
N GLY A 95 -4.87 -11.17 -7.01
CA GLY A 95 -3.49 -11.48 -6.65
C GLY A 95 -2.63 -10.22 -6.61
N PHE A 96 -1.94 -10.00 -5.49
CA PHE A 96 -1.13 -8.81 -5.24
C PHE A 96 -0.07 -8.55 -6.31
N LYS A 97 0.55 -9.60 -6.89
CA LYS A 97 1.55 -9.47 -7.96
C LYS A 97 1.03 -8.72 -9.19
N LYS A 98 -0.27 -8.81 -9.45
CA LYS A 98 -0.91 -8.08 -10.57
C LYS A 98 -1.21 -6.65 -10.17
N VAL A 99 -1.70 -6.41 -8.96
CA VAL A 99 -1.93 -5.06 -8.44
C VAL A 99 -0.64 -4.24 -8.42
N VAL A 100 0.46 -4.80 -7.89
CA VAL A 100 1.74 -4.07 -7.79
C VAL A 100 2.36 -3.71 -9.14
N GLN A 101 1.94 -4.35 -10.25
CA GLN A 101 2.39 -3.99 -11.60
C GLN A 101 1.82 -2.64 -12.07
N HIS A 102 0.71 -2.19 -11.47
CA HIS A 102 0.07 -0.91 -11.79
C HIS A 102 0.50 0.21 -10.82
N LEU A 103 1.26 -0.10 -9.77
CA LEU A 103 1.67 0.92 -8.81
C LEU A 103 2.82 1.79 -9.37
N PRO A 104 2.81 3.12 -9.13
CA PRO A 104 3.93 3.99 -9.45
C PRO A 104 5.23 3.51 -8.80
N HIS A 105 6.32 3.51 -9.54
CA HIS A 105 7.60 2.94 -9.10
C HIS A 105 8.80 3.81 -9.47
N ALA A 106 8.59 5.11 -9.69
CA ALA A 106 9.69 6.05 -9.87
C ALA A 106 10.42 6.29 -8.54
N ALA A 107 11.69 6.70 -8.59
CA ALA A 107 12.46 7.02 -7.38
C ALA A 107 11.80 8.14 -6.54
N ALA A 108 11.13 9.09 -7.19
CA ALA A 108 10.38 10.16 -6.54
C ALA A 108 9.17 9.67 -5.73
N ASP A 109 8.70 8.44 -5.97
CA ASP A 109 7.59 7.84 -5.25
C ASP A 109 8.01 7.25 -3.90
N LEU A 110 9.33 7.05 -3.67
CA LEU A 110 9.82 6.39 -2.45
C LEU A 110 9.50 7.21 -1.20
N GLU A 111 9.88 8.49 -1.20
CA GLU A 111 9.76 9.35 -0.02
C GLU A 111 8.30 9.54 0.45
N PRO A 112 7.33 9.84 -0.45
CA PRO A 112 5.93 9.95 -0.06
C PRO A 112 5.36 8.64 0.51
N VAL A 113 5.66 7.50 -0.11
CA VAL A 113 5.14 6.19 0.32
C VAL A 113 5.75 5.75 1.64
N LEU A 114 7.05 6.00 1.83
CA LEU A 114 7.75 5.72 3.08
C LEU A 114 7.17 6.56 4.22
N THR A 115 7.01 7.87 4.01
CA THR A 115 6.43 8.78 5.00
C THR A 115 5.00 8.38 5.37
N MET A 116 4.17 7.98 4.40
CA MET A 116 2.82 7.47 4.67
C MET A 116 2.80 6.21 5.56
N LEU A 117 3.81 5.34 5.43
CA LEU A 117 3.92 4.12 6.24
C LEU A 117 4.48 4.39 7.64
N GLU A 118 5.41 5.34 7.76
CA GLU A 118 6.04 5.70 9.05
C GLU A 118 5.06 6.28 10.06
N ILE A 119 4.04 7.03 9.58
CA ILE A 119 3.00 7.58 10.46
C ILE A 119 1.98 6.53 10.93
N GLN A 120 2.05 5.29 10.44
CA GLN A 120 1.14 4.22 10.86
C GLN A 120 1.62 3.57 12.16
N ASP A 121 0.67 3.28 13.05
CA ASP A 121 0.86 2.37 14.19
C ASP A 121 0.77 0.92 13.68
N GLU A 122 1.78 0.11 13.95
CA GLU A 122 1.87 -1.31 13.59
C GLU A 122 0.91 -2.19 14.40
N ASN A 123 0.47 -1.72 15.56
CA ASN A 123 -0.42 -2.47 16.46
C ASN A 123 -1.91 -2.18 16.19
N ASP A 124 -2.21 -1.17 15.37
CA ASP A 124 -3.59 -0.80 15.05
C ASP A 124 -4.24 -1.85 14.12
N ILE A 125 -4.99 -2.77 14.68
CA ILE A 125 -5.65 -3.83 13.91
C ILE A 125 -6.67 -3.32 12.88
N SER A 126 -7.10 -2.05 12.96
CA SER A 126 -8.07 -1.48 12.02
C SER A 126 -7.45 -0.92 10.74
N LEU A 127 -6.13 -0.67 10.73
CA LEU A 127 -5.43 -0.03 9.61
C LEU A 127 -4.48 -0.97 8.86
N TRP A 128 -4.57 -2.27 9.09
CA TRP A 128 -3.66 -3.25 8.49
C TRP A 128 -3.69 -3.24 6.95
N GLU A 129 -4.83 -2.95 6.30
CA GLU A 129 -4.92 -2.87 4.85
C GLU A 129 -4.05 -1.74 4.29
N THR A 130 -4.00 -0.59 4.98
CA THR A 130 -3.12 0.52 4.61
C THR A 130 -1.66 0.12 4.72
N ARG A 131 -1.26 -0.48 5.85
CA ARG A 131 0.12 -0.94 6.06
C ARG A 131 0.53 -1.98 5.02
N TYR A 132 -0.35 -2.95 4.77
CA TYR A 132 -0.14 -4.00 3.77
C TYR A 132 0.09 -3.43 2.37
N CYS A 133 -0.79 -2.54 1.90
CA CYS A 133 -0.67 -1.92 0.58
C CYS A 133 0.59 -1.05 0.45
N LEU A 134 0.92 -0.27 1.48
CA LEU A 134 2.13 0.57 1.50
C LEU A 134 3.42 -0.27 1.48
N LEU A 135 3.48 -1.38 2.24
CA LEU A 135 4.62 -2.29 2.21
C LEU A 135 4.81 -2.93 0.83
N LEU A 136 3.72 -3.37 0.19
CA LEU A 136 3.76 -3.86 -1.18
C LEU A 136 4.20 -2.79 -2.18
N TRP A 137 3.74 -1.55 -2.00
CA TRP A 137 4.14 -0.44 -2.85
C TRP A 137 5.62 -0.11 -2.71
N LEU A 138 6.14 -0.04 -1.47
CA LEU A 138 7.58 0.11 -1.24
C LEU A 138 8.37 -1.04 -1.87
N SER A 139 7.86 -2.28 -1.80
CA SER A 139 8.55 -3.45 -2.34
C SER A 139 8.85 -3.34 -3.84
N ILE A 140 7.97 -2.68 -4.61
CA ILE A 140 8.19 -2.49 -6.05
C ILE A 140 9.02 -1.24 -6.35
N ILE A 141 8.92 -0.18 -5.54
CA ILE A 141 9.76 1.00 -5.68
C ILE A 141 11.23 0.62 -5.43
N VAL A 142 11.54 -0.08 -4.33
CA VAL A 142 12.93 -0.46 -4.01
C VAL A 142 13.52 -1.48 -4.98
N LYS A 143 12.71 -2.13 -5.82
CA LYS A 143 13.21 -3.03 -6.85
C LYS A 143 13.86 -2.29 -8.02
N ILE A 144 13.47 -1.03 -8.26
CA ILE A 144 13.95 -0.24 -9.40
C ILE A 144 15.40 0.25 -9.17
N PRO A 145 16.27 0.17 -10.19
CA PRO A 145 17.66 0.60 -10.07
C PRO A 145 17.77 2.13 -10.04
N PHE A 146 18.00 2.68 -8.85
CA PHE A 146 18.42 4.07 -8.60
C PHE A 146 19.33 4.08 -7.37
N HIS A 147 20.08 5.15 -7.12
CA HIS A 147 20.87 5.25 -5.89
C HIS A 147 20.04 5.92 -4.79
N MET A 148 19.85 5.26 -3.64
CA MET A 148 19.05 5.84 -2.54
C MET A 148 19.59 7.17 -2.04
N SER A 149 20.92 7.35 -2.04
CA SER A 149 21.58 8.58 -1.63
C SER A 149 21.22 9.81 -2.46
N ARG A 150 20.60 9.64 -3.65
CA ARG A 150 20.12 10.77 -4.47
C ARG A 150 18.84 11.40 -3.92
N LEU A 151 18.16 10.72 -3.00
CA LEU A 151 16.95 11.21 -2.34
C LEU A 151 17.26 11.86 -0.98
N ASP A 152 18.49 11.72 -0.49
CA ASP A 152 18.95 12.31 0.77
C ASP A 152 19.48 13.74 0.52
N ASP A 153 19.05 14.68 1.35
CA ASP A 153 19.61 16.04 1.34
C ASP A 153 21.08 16.06 1.82
N VAL A 154 21.86 17.01 1.31
CA VAL A 154 23.27 17.17 1.73
C VAL A 154 23.32 17.56 3.21
N GLY A 155 23.99 16.74 4.02
CA GLY A 155 24.14 16.97 5.46
C GLY A 155 22.96 16.51 6.30
N ILE A 156 22.00 15.77 5.73
CA ILE A 156 20.94 15.12 6.49
C ILE A 156 21.54 14.16 7.54
N SER A 157 20.93 14.11 8.72
CA SER A 157 21.36 13.19 9.77
C SER A 157 21.18 11.74 9.35
N GLU A 158 22.06 10.84 9.82
CA GLU A 158 22.03 9.43 9.45
C GLU A 158 20.65 8.81 9.72
N GLU A 159 20.03 9.10 10.87
CA GLU A 159 18.71 8.52 11.19
C GLU A 159 17.59 8.93 10.23
N LYS A 160 17.75 10.07 9.55
CA LYS A 160 16.77 10.57 8.58
C LYS A 160 17.03 10.12 7.14
N LYS A 161 18.17 9.47 6.88
CA LYS A 161 18.45 8.92 5.56
C LYS A 161 17.45 7.84 5.18
N ILE A 162 17.05 7.83 3.92
CA ILE A 162 16.09 6.87 3.36
C ILE A 162 16.43 5.42 3.69
N LEU A 163 17.72 5.06 3.57
CA LEU A 163 18.17 3.69 3.82
C LEU A 163 17.91 3.27 5.27
N ASN A 164 18.23 4.13 6.24
CA ASN A 164 18.06 3.82 7.65
C ASN A 164 16.58 3.76 8.03
N ARG A 165 15.77 4.70 7.51
CA ARG A 165 14.31 4.68 7.64
C ARG A 165 13.68 3.39 7.10
N LEU A 166 14.09 2.93 5.92
CA LEU A 166 13.64 1.64 5.37
C LEU A 166 14.05 0.44 6.23
N VAL A 167 15.26 0.45 6.78
CA VAL A 167 15.72 -0.60 7.70
C VAL A 167 14.84 -0.65 8.95
N GLU A 168 14.50 0.50 9.54
CA GLU A 168 13.62 0.56 10.71
C GLU A 168 12.20 0.08 10.38
N ILE A 169 11.64 0.45 9.23
CA ILE A 169 10.37 -0.13 8.72
C ILE A 169 10.47 -1.65 8.61
N CYS A 170 11.55 -2.18 8.04
CA CYS A 170 11.72 -3.63 7.88
C CYS A 170 11.78 -4.34 9.24
N LYS A 171 12.56 -3.83 10.19
CA LYS A 171 12.64 -4.37 11.57
C LYS A 171 11.29 -4.33 12.27
N LYS A 172 10.56 -3.22 12.12
CA LYS A 172 9.23 -3.00 12.70
C LYS A 172 8.22 -4.02 12.18
N TYR A 173 8.10 -4.14 10.86
CA TYR A 173 7.04 -4.95 10.23
C TYR A 173 7.39 -6.42 10.02
N ILE A 174 8.65 -6.85 10.16
CA ILE A 174 8.96 -8.30 10.11
C ILE A 174 8.53 -9.03 11.40
N MET A 175 8.31 -8.28 12.49
CA MET A 175 7.96 -8.81 13.81
C MET A 175 6.45 -8.84 14.08
N VAL A 176 5.62 -8.27 13.20
CA VAL A 176 4.16 -8.23 13.41
C VAL A 176 3.51 -9.59 13.18
N GLY A 177 2.39 -9.83 13.87
CA GLY A 177 1.63 -11.09 13.80
C GLY A 177 0.63 -11.20 12.66
N ASP A 178 0.49 -10.17 11.82
CA ASP A 178 -0.50 -10.10 10.73
C ASP A 178 0.12 -10.33 9.34
N VAL A 179 -0.71 -10.21 8.29
CA VAL A 179 -0.30 -10.39 6.88
C VAL A 179 0.69 -9.32 6.38
N CYS A 180 0.87 -8.22 7.10
CA CYS A 180 1.88 -7.22 6.76
C CYS A 180 3.29 -7.78 6.89
N LYS A 181 3.51 -8.80 7.74
CA LYS A 181 4.80 -9.50 7.83
C LYS A 181 5.24 -10.09 6.48
N ASP A 182 4.31 -10.70 5.76
CA ASP A 182 4.62 -11.32 4.46
C ASP A 182 4.88 -10.26 3.38
N ALA A 183 4.13 -9.14 3.41
CA ALA A 183 4.41 -7.99 2.55
C ALA A 183 5.78 -7.35 2.87
N CYS A 184 6.14 -7.28 4.15
CA CYS A 184 7.46 -6.82 4.61
C CYS A 184 8.58 -7.78 4.17
N ALA A 185 8.38 -9.09 4.29
CA ALA A 185 9.34 -10.08 3.81
C ALA A 185 9.58 -9.92 2.28
N PHE A 186 8.53 -9.62 1.52
CA PHE A 186 8.64 -9.31 0.10
C PHE A 186 9.44 -8.02 -0.16
N LEU A 187 9.18 -6.94 0.60
CA LEU A 187 10.00 -5.72 0.59
C LEU A 187 11.49 -6.01 0.88
N ILE A 188 11.78 -6.73 1.96
CA ILE A 188 13.14 -7.12 2.37
C ILE A 188 13.83 -7.91 1.25
N SER A 189 13.11 -8.84 0.61
CA SER A 189 13.67 -9.66 -0.48
C SER A 189 14.18 -8.81 -1.64
N HIS A 190 13.41 -7.79 -2.07
CA HIS A 190 13.85 -6.88 -3.10
C HIS A 190 14.96 -5.96 -2.61
N PHE A 191 14.82 -5.43 -1.39
CA PHE A 191 15.79 -4.53 -0.80
C PHE A 191 17.19 -5.15 -0.65
N LEU A 192 17.27 -6.43 -0.23
CA LEU A 192 18.53 -7.19 -0.10
C LEU A 192 19.20 -7.50 -1.44
N THR A 193 18.41 -7.64 -2.52
CA THR A 193 18.96 -7.94 -3.85
C THR A 193 19.57 -6.74 -4.55
N ARG A 194 19.38 -5.53 -4.01
CA ARG A 194 19.97 -4.31 -4.56
C ARG A 194 21.48 -4.29 -4.37
N GLN A 195 22.20 -3.78 -5.36
CA GLN A 195 23.67 -3.76 -5.33
C GLN A 195 24.23 -2.62 -4.48
N ASP A 196 23.52 -1.49 -4.40
CA ASP A 196 23.94 -0.27 -3.70
C ASP A 196 23.80 -0.34 -2.17
N THR A 197 23.15 -1.39 -1.66
CA THR A 197 22.80 -1.51 -0.24
C THR A 197 23.46 -2.69 0.46
N LYS A 198 24.18 -3.56 -0.27
CA LYS A 198 24.72 -4.82 0.27
C LYS A 198 25.58 -4.60 1.51
N GLU A 199 26.56 -3.72 1.47
CA GLU A 199 27.51 -3.55 2.59
C GLU A 199 26.86 -3.00 3.86
N ASN A 200 25.90 -2.07 3.76
CA ASN A 200 25.23 -1.46 4.91
C ASN A 200 24.04 -2.27 5.46
N ILE A 201 23.31 -2.99 4.59
CA ILE A 201 22.15 -3.80 5.03
C ILE A 201 22.58 -5.04 5.80
N TYR A 202 23.55 -5.81 5.29
CA TYR A 202 23.91 -7.10 5.89
C TYR A 202 24.35 -6.95 7.35
N LEU A 203 25.00 -5.84 7.70
CA LEU A 203 25.39 -5.53 9.08
C LEU A 203 24.18 -5.15 9.94
N ASN A 204 23.32 -4.24 9.50
CA ASN A 204 22.26 -3.69 10.35
C ASN A 204 21.02 -4.59 10.53
N LEU A 205 20.67 -5.39 9.52
CA LEU A 205 19.49 -6.28 9.59
C LEU A 205 19.81 -7.60 10.31
N LEU A 206 20.98 -8.21 10.09
CA LEU A 206 21.34 -9.48 10.73
C LEU A 206 21.80 -9.33 12.19
N ILE A 207 22.38 -8.18 12.55
CA ILE A 207 22.77 -7.92 13.94
C ILE A 207 21.53 -7.62 14.79
N GLY A 208 20.56 -6.85 14.28
CA GLY A 208 19.33 -6.52 15.01
C GLY A 208 18.38 -7.69 15.26
N LEU A 209 18.27 -8.64 14.31
CA LEU A 209 17.44 -9.84 14.46
C LEU A 209 17.98 -10.88 15.45
N ARG A 210 19.23 -10.73 15.92
CA ARG A 210 19.87 -11.61 16.91
C ARG A 210 19.69 -11.18 18.36
N ILE A 211 19.08 -10.01 18.62
CA ILE A 211 18.99 -9.41 19.95
C ILE A 211 17.53 -9.19 20.42
N GLY A 212 16.56 -9.80 19.74
CA GLY A 212 15.15 -9.83 20.15
C GLY A 212 14.77 -11.15 20.80
#